data_AF-A0A8J5MAI6-F1
#
_entry.id   AF-A0A8J5MAI6-F1
#
_cell.length_a   1.000
_cell.length_b   1.000
_cell.length_c   1.000
_cell.angle_alpha   90.00
_cell.angle_beta   90.00
_cell.angle_gamma   90.00
#
_symmetry.space_group_name_H-M   'P 1'
#
loop_
_entity.id
_entity.type
_entity.pdbx_description
1 polymer ?
#
loop_
_entity_poly.entity_id
_entity_poly.type
_entity_poly.pdbx_seq_one_letter_code
_entity_poly.pdbx_strand_id
1 'polypeptide(L)'
;MKLMVIDEAVVGDGFLMRDLTVENSAGPSKHQAVALRVGADLSAFYRCSFVGYQDTLYAHSLRQFFRNCDVYGTVDFIFGNAAVVLQNCSLYARRPLDNQQNIFTAQGREDPNQNTGISIHNCKVAAASDLAPVQSSFRTYLGRPWKEYSRTVFMQSSLDSLIAPAGWLEWNGSFALKTLYYGEYMNRGRARRLRG
;
A
#
# COMPACT_ATOMS: atom_id res chain seq x y z
N MET A 1 10.75 -17.11 14.45
CA MET A 1 9.78 -16.20 13.81
C MET A 1 8.40 -16.76 14.08
N LYS A 2 7.56 -16.05 14.85
CA LYS A 2 6.21 -16.53 15.19
C LYS A 2 5.29 -16.08 14.06
N LEU A 3 4.90 -17.02 13.21
CA LEU A 3 3.98 -16.80 12.10
C LEU A 3 2.56 -16.94 12.64
N MET A 4 1.74 -15.90 12.52
CA MET A 4 0.31 -15.96 12.81
C MET A 4 -0.41 -16.08 11.46
N VAL A 5 -1.06 -17.22 11.22
CA VAL A 5 -1.66 -17.59 9.93
C VAL A 5 -3.18 -17.69 10.08
N ILE A 6 -3.89 -16.58 10.26
CA ILE A 6 -5.32 -16.41 9.90
C ILE A 6 -5.65 -14.89 9.89
N ASP A 7 -6.68 -14.49 9.14
CA ASP A 7 -7.17 -13.10 8.98
C ASP A 7 -7.33 -12.37 10.32
N GLU A 8 -6.40 -11.45 10.64
CA GLU A 8 -6.41 -10.71 11.90
C GLU A 8 -7.11 -9.36 11.71
N ALA A 9 -8.11 -9.10 12.57
CA ALA A 9 -8.79 -7.81 12.65
C ALA A 9 -8.47 -7.13 13.99
N VAL A 10 -7.86 -5.95 13.91
CA VAL A 10 -7.53 -5.12 15.07
C VAL A 10 -8.54 -3.98 15.19
N VAL A 11 -9.29 -3.95 16.29
CA VAL A 11 -10.33 -2.92 16.57
C VAL A 11 -10.21 -2.27 17.95
N GLY A 12 -9.34 -2.76 18.84
CA GLY A 12 -9.12 -2.17 20.15
C GLY A 12 -8.18 -0.98 20.08
N ASP A 13 -8.60 0.19 20.55
CA ASP A 13 -7.81 1.42 20.55
C ASP A 13 -6.47 1.25 21.31
N GLY A 14 -5.45 1.95 20.85
CA GLY A 14 -4.10 1.88 21.42
C GLY A 14 -3.39 0.54 21.18
N PHE A 15 -3.87 -0.29 20.25
CA PHE A 15 -3.23 -1.56 19.92
C PHE A 15 -1.79 -1.36 19.44
N LEU A 16 -0.88 -2.17 19.99
CA LEU A 16 0.54 -2.19 19.64
C LEU A 16 0.96 -3.59 19.19
N MET A 17 1.65 -3.66 18.06
CA MET A 17 2.22 -4.91 17.55
C MET A 17 3.69 -4.71 17.16
N ARG A 18 4.53 -5.69 17.49
CA ARG A 18 5.95 -5.66 17.14
C ARG A 18 6.52 -7.03 16.87
N ASP A 19 7.55 -7.08 16.02
CA ASP A 19 8.39 -8.26 15.79
C ASP A 19 7.60 -9.52 15.35
N LEU A 20 6.50 -9.33 14.60
CA LEU A 20 5.58 -10.38 14.17
C LEU A 20 5.25 -10.30 12.68
N THR A 21 4.93 -11.45 12.08
CA THR A 21 4.44 -11.57 10.71
C THR A 21 2.99 -12.01 10.71
N VAL A 22 2.17 -11.30 9.94
CA VAL A 22 0.79 -11.66 9.62
C VAL A 22 0.72 -11.95 8.13
N GLU A 23 0.29 -13.15 7.77
CA GLU A 23 0.27 -13.64 6.39
C GLU A 23 -1.09 -14.21 6.03
N ASN A 24 -1.60 -13.79 4.86
CA ASN A 24 -2.69 -14.50 4.18
C ASN A 24 -2.15 -15.24 2.96
N SER A 25 -2.17 -16.57 3.03
CA SER A 25 -1.60 -17.47 2.02
C SER A 25 -2.61 -17.92 0.95
N ALA A 26 -3.76 -17.26 0.80
CA ALA A 26 -4.79 -17.64 -0.18
C ALA A 26 -4.28 -17.66 -1.63
N GLY A 27 -3.31 -16.79 -1.95
CA GLY A 27 -2.69 -16.69 -3.28
C GLY A 27 -3.44 -15.77 -4.24
N PRO A 28 -2.81 -15.39 -5.37
CA PRO A 28 -3.33 -14.34 -6.26
C PRO A 28 -4.58 -14.77 -7.05
N SER A 29 -4.81 -16.08 -7.20
CA SER A 29 -6.00 -16.64 -7.86
C SER A 29 -7.28 -16.55 -7.03
N LYS A 30 -7.18 -16.17 -5.74
CA LYS A 30 -8.32 -16.02 -4.84
C LYS A 30 -8.84 -14.58 -4.79
N HIS A 31 -8.25 -13.68 -5.57
CA HIS A 31 -8.58 -12.26 -5.55
C HIS A 31 -8.37 -11.67 -4.15
N GLN A 32 -9.32 -10.90 -3.62
CA GLN A 32 -9.20 -10.21 -2.34
C GLN A 32 -8.92 -11.18 -1.19
N ALA A 33 -7.82 -10.95 -0.47
CA ALA A 33 -7.43 -11.76 0.67
C ALA A 33 -6.61 -10.92 1.66
N VAL A 34 -7.30 -10.34 2.65
CA VAL A 34 -6.68 -9.46 3.66
C VAL A 34 -5.79 -10.27 4.59
N ALA A 35 -4.57 -9.77 4.84
CA ALA A 35 -3.70 -10.29 5.89
C ALA A 35 -4.00 -9.61 7.23
N LEU A 36 -4.10 -8.28 7.23
CA LEU A 36 -4.42 -7.49 8.42
C LEU A 36 -5.44 -6.41 8.09
N ARG A 37 -6.53 -6.37 8.87
CA ARG A 37 -7.46 -5.23 8.89
C ARG A 37 -7.29 -4.44 10.18
N VAL A 38 -7.06 -3.13 10.07
CA VAL A 38 -6.91 -2.23 11.22
C VAL A 38 -8.01 -1.18 11.21
N GLY A 39 -8.82 -1.19 12.26
CA GLY A 39 -9.84 -0.18 12.56
C GLY A 39 -9.77 0.31 14.00
N ALA A 40 -8.57 0.34 14.58
CA ALA A 40 -8.29 0.82 15.94
C ALA A 40 -7.59 2.19 15.90
N ASP A 41 -8.05 3.12 16.73
CA ASP A 41 -7.44 4.44 16.84
C ASP A 41 -6.15 4.39 17.65
N LEU A 42 -5.23 5.31 17.34
CA LEU A 42 -3.92 5.40 18.00
C LEU A 42 -3.14 4.07 18.00
N SER A 43 -3.31 3.27 16.95
CA SER A 43 -2.63 1.98 16.81
C SER A 43 -1.25 2.14 16.18
N ALA A 44 -0.30 1.31 16.61
CA ALA A 44 1.06 1.33 16.07
C ALA A 44 1.68 -0.05 15.86
N PHE A 45 2.45 -0.17 14.78
CA PHE A 45 3.09 -1.39 14.33
C PHE A 45 4.58 -1.15 14.10
N TYR A 46 5.45 -1.96 14.69
CA TYR A 46 6.89 -1.76 14.63
C TYR A 46 7.67 -3.04 14.34
N ARG A 47 8.44 -3.06 13.24
CA ARG A 47 9.17 -4.26 12.79
C ARG A 47 8.25 -5.47 12.57
N CYS A 48 7.10 -5.20 11.96
CA CYS A 48 6.16 -6.24 11.55
C CYS A 48 6.30 -6.51 10.04
N SER A 49 5.84 -7.68 9.61
CA SER A 49 5.69 -8.00 8.19
C SER A 49 4.24 -8.35 7.88
N PHE A 50 3.69 -7.77 6.83
CA PHE A 50 2.34 -8.06 6.33
C PHE A 50 2.44 -8.65 4.94
N VAL A 51 2.02 -9.90 4.78
CA VAL A 51 2.28 -10.70 3.58
C VAL A 51 0.98 -11.17 2.97
N GLY A 52 0.77 -10.83 1.69
CA GLY A 52 -0.36 -11.31 0.92
C GLY A 52 -0.16 -11.11 -0.57
N TYR A 53 -1.28 -10.99 -1.28
CA TYR A 53 -1.36 -10.65 -2.69
C TYR A 53 -2.30 -9.44 -2.86
N GLN A 54 -3.53 -9.66 -3.30
CA GLN A 54 -4.52 -8.60 -3.43
C GLN A 54 -5.10 -8.24 -2.05
N ASP A 55 -5.21 -6.94 -1.76
CA ASP A 55 -5.81 -6.38 -0.54
C ASP A 55 -5.08 -6.74 0.77
N THR A 56 -3.74 -6.84 0.75
CA THR A 56 -2.95 -7.35 1.89
C THR A 56 -3.17 -6.58 3.21
N LEU A 57 -3.01 -5.25 3.20
CA LEU A 57 -3.12 -4.39 4.38
C LEU A 57 -4.33 -3.48 4.23
N TYR A 58 -5.38 -3.80 4.99
CA TYR A 58 -6.58 -2.97 5.07
C TYR A 58 -6.46 -1.96 6.21
N ALA A 59 -5.87 -0.80 5.90
CA ALA A 59 -5.87 0.38 6.76
C ALA A 59 -7.28 1.04 6.75
N HIS A 60 -8.23 0.33 7.37
CA HIS A 60 -9.67 0.56 7.24
C HIS A 60 -10.08 1.97 7.69
N SER A 61 -9.77 2.35 8.93
CA SER A 61 -10.26 3.59 9.55
C SER A 61 -9.37 4.07 10.71
N LEU A 62 -9.59 5.32 11.15
CA LEU A 62 -8.93 5.93 12.33
C LEU A 62 -7.43 6.20 12.13
N ARG A 63 -6.69 6.56 13.20
CA ARG A 63 -5.28 6.96 13.13
C ARG A 63 -4.35 5.79 13.38
N GLN A 64 -3.43 5.56 12.46
CA GLN A 64 -2.56 4.38 12.47
C GLN A 64 -1.12 4.75 12.11
N PHE A 65 -0.14 4.11 12.74
CA PHE A 65 1.28 4.33 12.46
C PHE A 65 2.04 3.03 12.26
N PHE A 66 2.68 2.87 11.09
CA PHE A 66 3.51 1.72 10.78
C PHE A 66 4.96 2.20 10.63
N ARG A 67 5.88 1.58 11.37
CA ARG A 67 7.28 1.97 11.38
C ARG A 67 8.20 0.78 11.19
N ASN A 68 9.17 0.90 10.27
CA ASN A 68 10.14 -0.17 10.01
C ASN A 68 9.46 -1.52 9.70
N CYS A 69 8.31 -1.50 9.04
CA CYS A 69 7.57 -2.69 8.65
C CYS A 69 7.85 -3.06 7.19
N ASP A 70 7.61 -4.32 6.85
CA ASP A 70 7.59 -4.78 5.46
C ASP A 70 6.14 -5.09 5.05
N VAL A 71 5.74 -4.66 3.85
CA VAL A 71 4.41 -4.94 3.28
C VAL A 71 4.59 -5.54 1.89
N TYR A 72 4.00 -6.71 1.66
CA TYR A 72 4.10 -7.44 0.39
C TYR A 72 2.72 -7.65 -0.23
N GLY A 73 2.56 -7.35 -1.51
CA GLY A 73 1.30 -7.64 -2.21
C GLY A 73 1.34 -7.36 -3.70
N THR A 74 0.18 -7.42 -4.35
CA THR A 74 0.03 -7.24 -5.79
C THR A 74 -0.94 -6.11 -6.13
N VAL A 75 -2.24 -6.37 -6.06
CA VAL A 75 -3.30 -5.42 -6.40
C VAL A 75 -3.79 -4.74 -5.11
N ASP A 76 -3.84 -3.41 -5.11
CA ASP A 76 -4.44 -2.58 -4.05
C ASP A 76 -3.98 -2.95 -2.64
N PHE A 77 -2.72 -3.35 -2.48
CA PHE A 77 -2.33 -4.09 -1.28
C PHE A 77 -2.12 -3.24 -0.02
N ILE A 78 -2.23 -1.91 -0.14
CA ILE A 78 -2.41 -0.98 0.98
C ILE A 78 -3.64 -0.12 0.66
N PHE A 79 -4.75 -0.38 1.33
CA PHE A 79 -6.02 0.25 0.98
C PHE A 79 -6.86 0.59 2.21
N GLY A 80 -7.89 1.41 1.98
CA GLY A 80 -8.81 1.85 3.03
C GLY A 80 -8.88 3.37 3.18
N ASN A 81 -9.49 3.81 4.28
CA ASN A 81 -9.76 5.22 4.55
C ASN A 81 -9.27 5.66 5.95
N ALA A 82 -8.19 5.06 6.45
CA ALA A 82 -7.50 5.54 7.65
C ALA A 82 -6.77 6.88 7.41
N ALA A 83 -6.43 7.56 8.50
CA ALA A 83 -5.34 8.53 8.53
C ALA A 83 -4.07 7.77 8.92
N VAL A 84 -3.31 7.30 7.93
CA VAL A 84 -2.20 6.37 8.15
C VAL A 84 -0.88 6.92 7.64
N VAL A 85 0.17 6.73 8.43
CA VAL A 85 1.56 6.99 8.02
C VAL A 85 2.34 5.68 8.08
N LEU A 86 2.96 5.32 6.96
CA LEU A 86 3.97 4.28 6.88
C LEU A 86 5.33 4.98 6.78
N GLN A 87 6.18 4.79 7.79
CA GLN A 87 7.48 5.46 7.90
C GLN A 87 8.62 4.46 7.99
N ASN A 88 9.67 4.67 7.18
CA ASN A 88 10.85 3.78 7.13
C ASN A 88 10.48 2.32 6.82
N CYS A 89 9.37 2.09 6.11
CA CYS A 89 8.92 0.76 5.73
C CYS A 89 9.51 0.32 4.38
N SER A 90 9.53 -0.98 4.13
CA SER A 90 9.76 -1.52 2.79
C SER A 90 8.44 -2.02 2.22
N LEU A 91 8.07 -1.52 1.04
CA LEU A 91 6.87 -1.90 0.32
C LEU A 91 7.32 -2.69 -0.91
N TYR A 92 6.87 -3.93 -1.01
CA TYR A 92 7.32 -4.88 -2.01
C TYR A 92 6.17 -5.36 -2.89
N ALA A 93 6.20 -4.99 -4.18
CA ALA A 93 5.30 -5.56 -5.16
C ALA A 93 5.74 -6.99 -5.51
N ARG A 94 4.83 -7.95 -5.44
CA ARG A 94 5.05 -9.36 -5.79
C ARG A 94 4.67 -9.65 -7.24
N ARG A 95 5.01 -10.84 -7.72
CA ARG A 95 4.55 -11.31 -9.04
C ARG A 95 3.01 -11.55 -9.00
N PRO A 96 2.21 -10.82 -9.80
CA PRO A 96 0.78 -11.04 -9.89
C PRO A 96 0.45 -12.12 -10.94
N LEU A 97 -0.83 -12.33 -11.24
CA LEU A 97 -1.24 -13.13 -12.41
C LEU A 97 -0.89 -12.42 -13.72
N ASP A 98 -0.75 -13.17 -14.81
CA ASP A 98 -0.27 -12.66 -16.11
C ASP A 98 -1.10 -11.50 -16.70
N ASN A 99 -2.39 -11.40 -16.34
CA ASN A 99 -3.31 -10.35 -16.78
C ASN A 99 -3.53 -9.23 -15.74
N GLN A 100 -2.76 -9.21 -14.66
CA GLN A 100 -2.87 -8.24 -13.58
C GLN A 100 -1.74 -7.22 -13.60
N GLN A 101 -1.98 -6.14 -12.87
CA GLN A 101 -1.03 -5.06 -12.63
C GLN A 101 -0.83 -4.94 -11.13
N ASN A 102 0.33 -4.45 -10.71
CA ASN A 102 0.57 -4.17 -9.30
C ASN A 102 0.19 -2.73 -8.96
N ILE A 103 -0.51 -2.55 -7.85
CA ILE A 103 -0.92 -1.25 -7.35
C ILE A 103 -0.58 -1.20 -5.86
N PHE A 104 0.32 -0.30 -5.48
CA PHE A 104 0.71 -0.14 -4.08
C PHE A 104 -0.43 0.37 -3.19
N THR A 105 -1.17 1.38 -3.65
CA THR A 105 -2.24 2.00 -2.85
C THR A 105 -3.59 2.12 -3.56
N ALA A 106 -4.66 1.89 -2.82
CA ALA A 106 -6.03 2.20 -3.25
C ALA A 106 -6.76 2.95 -2.12
N GLN A 107 -6.56 4.27 -2.07
CA GLN A 107 -7.09 5.09 -0.97
C GLN A 107 -8.57 5.42 -1.20
N GLY A 108 -9.35 5.27 -0.13
CA GLY A 108 -10.82 5.23 -0.18
C GLY A 108 -11.53 6.43 0.44
N ARG A 109 -10.95 7.64 0.37
CA ARG A 109 -11.63 8.85 0.88
C ARG A 109 -12.81 9.25 -0.01
N GLU A 110 -14.01 9.31 0.58
CA GLU A 110 -15.26 9.58 -0.12
C GLU A 110 -15.75 11.03 0.01
N ASP A 111 -15.29 11.75 1.03
CA ASP A 111 -15.73 13.12 1.32
C ASP A 111 -14.51 14.03 1.54
N PRO A 112 -14.45 15.23 0.93
CA PRO A 112 -13.32 16.15 1.07
C PRO A 112 -13.09 16.63 2.51
N ASN A 113 -14.13 16.61 3.35
CA ASN A 113 -14.10 16.99 4.76
C ASN A 113 -13.52 15.89 5.67
N GLN A 114 -13.32 14.66 5.15
CA GLN A 114 -12.61 13.61 5.88
C GLN A 114 -11.11 13.96 5.99
N ASN A 115 -10.57 13.82 7.20
CA ASN A 115 -9.18 14.07 7.55
C ASN A 115 -8.25 12.85 7.32
N THR A 116 -8.60 12.01 6.35
CA THR A 116 -7.98 10.71 6.09
C THR A 116 -7.04 10.73 4.87
N GLY A 117 -6.20 9.71 4.73
CA GLY A 117 -5.23 9.60 3.64
C GLY A 117 -4.10 8.63 3.97
N ILE A 118 -3.37 8.21 2.94
CA ILE A 118 -2.18 7.36 3.07
C ILE A 118 -0.93 8.22 2.86
N SER A 119 -0.04 8.26 3.85
CA SER A 119 1.28 8.90 3.72
C SER A 119 2.39 7.86 3.77
N ILE A 120 3.19 7.81 2.71
CA ILE A 120 4.36 6.94 2.58
C ILE A 120 5.61 7.80 2.73
N HIS A 121 6.28 7.69 3.87
CA HIS A 121 7.36 8.60 4.27
C HIS A 121 8.69 7.88 4.49
N ASN A 122 9.71 8.25 3.73
CA ASN A 122 11.05 7.65 3.81
C ASN A 122 11.03 6.11 3.68
N CYS A 123 10.15 5.61 2.81
CA CYS A 123 10.00 4.17 2.56
C CYS A 123 10.82 3.73 1.35
N LYS A 124 11.04 2.42 1.24
CA LYS A 124 11.55 1.77 0.03
C LYS A 124 10.37 1.17 -0.73
N VAL A 125 10.27 1.46 -2.03
CA VAL A 125 9.24 0.92 -2.93
C VAL A 125 9.96 0.13 -4.02
N ALA A 126 9.82 -1.20 -4.02
CA ALA A 126 10.62 -2.09 -4.84
C ALA A 126 9.88 -3.36 -5.26
N ALA A 127 10.47 -4.12 -6.18
CA ALA A 127 10.02 -5.46 -6.51
C ALA A 127 10.46 -6.45 -5.42
N ALA A 128 9.58 -7.37 -5.06
CA ALA A 128 9.96 -8.58 -4.32
C ALA A 128 10.81 -9.49 -5.20
N SER A 129 11.46 -10.48 -4.60
CA SER A 129 12.36 -11.42 -5.29
C SER A 129 11.66 -12.24 -6.37
N ASP A 130 10.35 -12.50 -6.24
CA ASP A 130 9.55 -13.24 -7.22
C ASP A 130 9.16 -12.39 -8.46
N LEU A 131 9.08 -11.06 -8.30
CA LEU A 131 8.80 -10.12 -9.37
C LEU A 131 10.06 -9.62 -10.07
N ALA A 132 11.15 -9.37 -9.33
CA ALA A 132 12.34 -8.68 -9.85
C ALA A 132 12.89 -9.26 -11.18
N PRO A 133 12.97 -10.60 -11.39
CA PRO A 133 13.45 -11.17 -12.65
C PRO A 133 12.51 -10.95 -13.85
N VAL A 134 11.23 -10.68 -13.59
CA VAL A 134 10.17 -10.57 -14.61
C VAL A 134 9.44 -9.22 -14.55
N GLN A 135 9.98 -8.24 -13.82
CA GLN A 135 9.28 -6.99 -13.54
C GLN A 135 8.93 -6.19 -14.80
N SER A 136 9.69 -6.36 -15.89
CA SER A 136 9.39 -5.72 -17.18
C SER A 136 8.09 -6.23 -17.82
N SER A 137 7.62 -7.42 -17.42
CA SER A 137 6.39 -8.02 -17.93
C SER A 137 5.14 -7.56 -17.18
N PHE A 138 5.29 -6.89 -16.02
CA PHE A 138 4.18 -6.51 -15.16
C PHE A 138 4.20 -5.02 -14.85
N ARG A 139 3.15 -4.30 -15.26
CA ARG A 139 3.01 -2.88 -14.94
C ARG A 139 2.77 -2.70 -13.45
N THR A 140 3.45 -1.73 -12.83
CA THR A 140 3.33 -1.42 -11.41
C THR A 140 3.15 0.08 -11.20
N TYR A 141 2.23 0.47 -10.32
CA TYR A 141 1.83 1.85 -10.06
C TYR A 141 1.81 2.18 -8.56
N LEU A 142 2.04 3.43 -8.21
CA LEU A 142 1.98 3.95 -6.83
C LEU A 142 0.57 3.87 -6.24
N GLY A 143 -0.46 4.06 -7.07
CA GLY A 143 -1.84 3.91 -6.63
C GLY A 143 -2.88 4.19 -7.71
N ARG A 144 -4.14 3.95 -7.34
CA ARG A 144 -5.34 4.30 -8.12
C ARG A 144 -6.50 4.74 -7.21
N PRO A 145 -7.38 5.66 -7.65
CA PRO A 145 -8.35 6.28 -6.77
C PRO A 145 -9.59 5.41 -6.56
N TRP A 146 -9.60 4.59 -5.50
CA TRP A 146 -10.75 3.74 -5.18
C TRP A 146 -12.02 4.57 -4.95
N LYS A 147 -11.88 5.78 -4.39
CA LYS A 147 -12.98 6.71 -4.12
C LYS A 147 -12.68 8.13 -4.61
N GLU A 148 -13.74 8.93 -4.73
CA GLU A 148 -13.74 10.21 -5.46
C GLU A 148 -12.71 11.23 -4.95
N TYR A 149 -12.43 11.24 -3.64
CA TYR A 149 -11.50 12.18 -3.02
C TYR A 149 -10.20 11.50 -2.57
N SER A 150 -9.83 10.39 -3.22
CA SER A 150 -8.63 9.60 -2.92
C SER A 150 -7.43 10.49 -2.65
N ARG A 151 -6.71 10.22 -1.55
CA ARG A 151 -5.58 11.04 -1.11
C ARG A 151 -4.39 10.20 -0.65
N THR A 152 -3.32 10.25 -1.44
CA THR A 152 -2.08 9.51 -1.17
C THR A 152 -0.87 10.41 -1.43
N VAL A 153 0.13 10.33 -0.56
CA VAL A 153 1.40 11.04 -0.74
C VAL A 153 2.58 10.09 -0.55
N PHE A 154 3.51 10.08 -1.51
CA PHE A 154 4.83 9.46 -1.38
C PHE A 154 5.89 10.53 -1.22
N MET A 155 6.61 10.54 -0.10
CA MET A 155 7.60 11.58 0.17
C MET A 155 8.90 11.03 0.76
N GLN A 156 10.01 11.63 0.35
CA GLN A 156 11.38 11.29 0.76
C GLN A 156 11.71 9.79 0.59
N SER A 157 11.00 9.10 -0.29
CA SER A 157 11.04 7.65 -0.44
C SER A 157 11.93 7.25 -1.62
N SER A 158 12.49 6.03 -1.59
CA SER A 158 13.21 5.46 -2.73
C SER A 158 12.27 4.62 -3.60
N LEU A 159 12.01 5.09 -4.82
CA LEU A 159 11.17 4.44 -5.82
C LEU A 159 12.05 3.73 -6.86
N ASP A 160 11.99 2.40 -6.91
CA ASP A 160 12.78 1.62 -7.86
C ASP A 160 12.17 1.62 -9.28
N SER A 161 12.89 1.07 -10.26
CA SER A 161 12.53 1.15 -11.69
C SER A 161 11.25 0.39 -12.09
N LEU A 162 10.63 -0.36 -11.18
CA LEU A 162 9.36 -1.06 -11.45
C LEU A 162 8.18 -0.10 -11.64
N ILE A 163 8.25 1.09 -11.04
CA ILE A 163 7.16 2.07 -11.12
C ILE A 163 7.06 2.58 -12.56
N ALA A 164 5.89 2.40 -13.15
CA ALA A 164 5.61 2.86 -14.50
C ALA A 164 5.85 4.38 -14.61
N PRO A 165 6.32 4.90 -15.77
CA PRO A 165 6.55 6.33 -15.96
C PRO A 165 5.30 7.23 -15.83
N ALA A 166 4.10 6.65 -15.73
CA ALA A 166 2.88 7.41 -15.40
C ALA A 166 2.72 7.66 -13.89
N GLY A 167 3.38 6.85 -13.05
CA GLY A 167 3.27 6.87 -11.59
C GLY A 167 1.97 6.27 -11.06
N TRP A 168 0.84 6.80 -11.51
CA TRP A 168 -0.50 6.52 -11.02
C TRP A 168 -1.36 5.90 -12.11
N LEU A 169 -2.39 5.15 -11.72
CA LEU A 169 -3.31 4.46 -12.63
C LEU A 169 -4.74 4.98 -12.42
N GLU A 170 -5.50 5.14 -13.50
CA GLU A 170 -6.92 5.49 -13.40
C GLU A 170 -7.71 4.35 -12.73
N TRP A 171 -8.79 4.69 -12.02
CA TRP A 171 -9.72 3.68 -11.51
C TRP A 171 -10.68 3.19 -12.61
N ASN A 172 -11.40 4.13 -13.23
CA ASN A 172 -12.29 3.88 -14.36
C ASN A 172 -12.50 5.18 -15.15
N GLY A 173 -11.98 5.24 -16.37
CA GLY A 173 -12.08 6.44 -17.21
C GLY A 173 -11.57 7.70 -16.50
N SER A 174 -12.38 8.74 -16.46
CA SER A 174 -12.05 10.03 -15.82
C SER A 174 -12.49 10.17 -14.36
N PHE A 175 -12.96 9.08 -13.74
CA PHE A 175 -13.40 9.09 -12.34
C PHE A 175 -12.30 9.61 -11.40
N ALA A 176 -12.70 10.48 -10.46
CA ALA A 176 -11.86 11.10 -9.43
C ALA A 176 -10.68 11.97 -9.91
N LEU A 177 -10.35 12.02 -11.20
CA LEU A 177 -9.13 12.69 -11.70
C LEU A 177 -9.08 14.20 -11.42
N LYS A 178 -10.23 14.84 -11.15
CA LYS A 178 -10.34 16.27 -10.82
C LYS A 178 -10.40 16.56 -9.31
N THR A 179 -10.59 15.53 -8.50
CA THR A 179 -10.94 15.65 -7.06
C THR A 179 -9.95 14.93 -6.15
N LEU A 180 -9.24 13.92 -6.67
CA LEU A 180 -8.17 13.23 -5.95
C LEU A 180 -6.99 14.16 -5.66
N TYR A 181 -6.19 13.80 -4.66
CA TYR A 181 -4.91 14.43 -4.37
C TYR A 181 -3.81 13.38 -4.29
N TYR A 182 -3.00 13.29 -5.34
CA TYR A 182 -1.80 12.46 -5.35
C TYR A 182 -0.55 13.34 -5.41
N GLY A 183 0.32 13.16 -4.42
CA GLY A 183 1.50 13.99 -4.23
C GLY A 183 2.77 13.17 -4.15
N GLU A 184 3.83 13.71 -4.76
CA GLU A 184 5.19 13.20 -4.62
C GLU A 184 6.11 14.32 -4.17
N TYR A 185 6.95 14.07 -3.17
CA TYR A 185 7.86 15.09 -2.65
C TYR A 185 9.24 14.53 -2.33
N MET A 186 10.28 15.03 -3.00
CA MET A 186 11.68 14.68 -2.72
C MET A 186 11.95 13.16 -2.75
N ASN A 187 11.24 12.41 -3.59
CA ASN A 187 11.52 11.01 -3.84
C ASN A 187 12.83 10.84 -4.63
N ARG A 188 13.49 9.71 -4.44
CA ARG A 188 14.76 9.32 -5.09
C ARG A 188 14.62 7.94 -5.73
N GLY A 189 15.60 7.52 -6.52
CA GLY A 189 15.64 6.17 -7.11
C GLY A 189 15.56 6.19 -8.64
N ARG A 190 15.42 4.99 -9.22
CA ARG A 190 15.46 4.80 -10.69
C ARG A 190 14.11 5.02 -11.36
N ALA A 191 13.02 5.10 -10.60
CA ALA A 191 11.78 5.61 -11.14
C ALA A 191 12.04 7.01 -11.71
N ARG A 192 11.88 7.17 -13.03
CA ARG A 192 12.22 8.40 -13.74
C ARG A 192 11.36 9.52 -13.16
N ARG A 193 11.99 10.63 -12.73
CA ARG A 193 11.35 11.83 -12.13
C ARG A 193 10.01 12.13 -12.84
N LEU A 194 8.91 11.89 -12.15
CA LEU A 194 7.60 12.36 -12.55
C LEU A 194 7.64 13.87 -12.34
N ARG A 195 7.48 14.64 -13.43
CA ARG A 195 7.49 16.10 -13.35
C ARG A 195 6.28 16.52 -12.52
N GLY A 196 6.54 17.00 -11.30
CA GLY A 196 5.66 17.94 -10.61
C GLY A 196 5.91 19.34 -11.13
#